data_AF-A0A2N7QX97-F1
#
_entry.id   AF-A0A2N7QX97-F1
#
_cell.length_a   1.000
_cell.length_b   1.000
_cell.length_c   1.000
_cell.angle_alpha   90.00
_cell.angle_beta   90.00
_cell.angle_gamma   90.00
#
_symmetry.space_group_name_H-M   'P 1'
#
loop_
_entity.id
_entity.type
_entity.pdbx_description
1 polymer ?
#
loop_
_entity_poly.entity_id
_entity_poly.type
_entity_poly.pdbx_seq_one_letter_code
_entity_poly.pdbx_strand_id
1 'polypeptide(L)'
;MSSASSRRRAQGVVRYSLPILITLIAAAGGVIYWQIRHGNAPEQPTSDVAAASGPVVHTMLGTDELLQRARDAMTAQRLLAPAGNNAFELYLAVLQREPGNRVAQDALREVFPFAANAAEQTIDAGDATEAQREIDLLTRADPHNYTLTLLQSKLQAQRATVAQQAQQAQQQANRRAPTPPTPSRTVAPVAALPPAAAPVIPPAKPANAPASSAQTMASLHVPSTPVEAAPASAVHARVPVMAPTMADATGGSAPVLTHRVAPAYPPDAKRTRRQGWVDVTFMVQPDGSVTSASVTDADPKYVFDRAALSAVSRWQFSPGMQDGKPVAAQVRQRIEFRL
;
A
#
# COMPACT_ATOMS: atom_id res chain seq x y z
N MET A 1 -31.16 75.02 -11.77
CA MET A 1 -29.86 75.58 -12.21
C MET A 1 -28.93 75.64 -11.00
N SER A 2 -27.67 75.26 -11.19
CA SER A 2 -26.49 75.56 -10.35
C SER A 2 -26.21 74.77 -9.05
N SER A 3 -25.43 73.70 -9.25
CA SER A 3 -24.19 73.24 -8.59
C SER A 3 -23.54 74.04 -7.44
N ALA A 4 -23.05 73.33 -6.41
CA ALA A 4 -21.71 73.45 -5.77
C ALA A 4 -21.66 72.65 -4.44
N SER A 5 -21.15 71.42 -4.39
CA SER A 5 -19.74 71.02 -4.12
C SER A 5 -19.26 71.17 -2.65
N SER A 6 -19.48 70.12 -1.84
CA SER A 6 -18.76 69.89 -0.57
C SER A 6 -17.78 68.72 -0.74
N ARG A 7 -16.52 69.03 -1.09
CA ARG A 7 -15.36 68.13 -0.93
C ARG A 7 -14.27 68.91 -0.20
N ARG A 8 -13.76 68.31 0.90
CA ARG A 8 -12.48 68.54 1.63
C ARG A 8 -12.76 68.33 3.13
N ARG A 9 -12.03 67.56 3.95
CA ARG A 9 -10.76 66.84 3.87
C ARG A 9 -10.77 65.75 4.96
N ALA A 10 -10.53 64.49 4.60
CA ALA A 10 -10.04 63.47 5.52
C ALA A 10 -8.73 62.93 4.94
N GLN A 11 -7.64 63.66 5.15
CA GLN A 11 -6.29 63.22 4.83
C GLN A 11 -5.42 63.46 6.06
N GLY A 12 -5.18 62.40 6.82
CA GLY A 12 -4.33 62.45 8.01
C GLY A 12 -3.80 61.10 8.49
N VAL A 13 -4.39 59.97 8.10
CA VAL A 13 -4.04 58.67 8.71
C VAL A 13 -3.40 57.66 7.75
N VAL A 14 -3.42 57.90 6.43
CA VAL A 14 -2.93 56.90 5.44
C VAL A 14 -1.44 57.06 5.09
N ARG A 15 -0.74 58.07 5.64
CA ARG A 15 0.67 58.33 5.29
C ARG A 15 1.70 57.49 6.04
N TYR A 16 1.30 56.77 7.09
CA TYR A 16 2.24 55.99 7.92
C TYR A 16 2.02 54.47 7.87
N SER A 17 0.94 53.97 7.26
CA SER A 17 0.70 52.52 7.15
C SER A 17 1.61 51.83 6.13
N LEU A 18 2.02 52.53 5.07
CA LEU A 18 2.91 51.97 4.04
C LEU A 18 4.38 51.80 4.51
N PRO A 19 5.02 52.77 5.20
CA PRO A 19 6.40 52.58 5.65
C PRO A 19 6.51 51.55 6.80
N ILE A 20 5.50 51.41 7.66
CA ILE A 20 5.49 50.43 8.76
C ILE A 20 5.37 48.98 8.23
N LEU A 21 4.64 48.77 7.14
CA LEU A 21 4.52 47.45 6.52
C LEU A 21 5.82 47.05 5.80
N ILE A 22 6.53 48.02 5.20
CA ILE A 22 7.82 47.79 4.54
C ILE A 22 8.93 47.49 5.55
N THR A 23 8.95 48.14 6.72
CA THR A 23 9.90 47.80 7.80
C THR A 23 9.63 46.44 8.44
N LEU A 24 8.36 46.02 8.56
CA LEU A 24 8.03 44.67 9.05
C LEU A 24 8.46 43.56 8.09
N ILE A 25 8.34 43.79 6.77
CA ILE A 25 8.79 42.81 5.76
C ILE A 25 10.33 42.73 5.70
N ALA A 26 11.03 43.86 5.89
CA ALA A 26 12.50 43.88 5.97
C ALA A 26 13.04 43.17 7.22
N ALA A 27 12.35 43.27 8.37
CA ALA A 27 12.72 42.56 9.59
C ALA A 27 12.54 41.04 9.47
N ALA A 28 11.47 40.58 8.78
CA ALA A 28 11.24 39.15 8.53
C ALA A 28 12.25 38.55 7.54
N GLY A 29 12.68 39.31 6.52
CA GLY A 29 13.71 38.89 5.57
C GLY A 29 15.10 38.75 6.18
N GLY A 30 15.44 39.60 7.16
CA GLY A 30 16.73 39.56 7.86
C GLY A 30 16.93 38.30 8.71
N VAL A 31 15.88 37.82 9.38
CA VAL A 31 15.93 36.62 10.23
C VAL A 31 16.12 35.35 9.39
N ILE A 32 15.45 35.27 8.24
CA ILE A 32 15.57 34.13 7.30
C ILE A 32 16.94 34.13 6.60
N TYR A 33 17.49 35.31 6.26
CA TYR A 33 18.83 35.43 5.67
C TYR A 33 19.95 35.11 6.67
N TRP A 34 19.80 35.47 7.95
CA TRP A 34 20.74 35.09 9.01
C TRP A 34 20.74 33.57 9.25
N GLN A 35 19.57 32.94 9.23
CA GLN A 35 19.42 31.50 9.50
C GLN A 35 19.95 30.60 8.37
N ILE A 36 20.00 31.10 7.13
CA ILE A 36 20.57 30.38 5.97
C ILE A 36 22.09 30.57 5.87
N ARG A 37 22.64 31.68 6.39
CA ARG A 37 24.08 31.99 6.34
C ARG A 37 24.88 31.48 7.54
N HIS A 38 24.23 31.20 8.67
CA HIS A 38 24.87 30.70 9.90
C HIS A 38 24.52 29.24 10.23
N GLY A 39 24.44 28.38 9.21
CA GLY A 39 24.42 26.93 9.38
C GLY A 39 25.83 26.34 9.36
N ASN A 40 26.26 25.84 10.52
CA ASN A 40 27.42 24.97 10.78
C ASN A 40 28.82 25.60 10.93
N ALA A 41 29.11 26.03 12.16
CA ALA A 41 30.38 25.71 12.83
C ALA A 41 30.08 25.39 14.31
N PRO A 42 30.69 24.33 14.91
CA PRO A 42 30.46 23.96 16.29
C PRO A 42 31.41 24.75 17.19
N GLU A 43 30.89 25.61 18.07
CA GLU A 43 31.67 26.14 19.20
C GLU A 43 31.29 25.41 20.48
N GLN A 44 32.29 24.69 21.01
CA GLN A 44 32.34 24.11 22.34
C GLN A 44 32.41 25.22 23.40
N PRO A 45 31.82 25.04 24.60
CA PRO A 45 32.40 25.61 25.80
C PRO A 45 33.62 24.75 26.21
N THR A 46 34.77 25.38 26.22
CA THR A 46 36.07 24.85 26.64
C THR A 46 36.13 24.53 28.13
N SER A 47 36.60 23.30 28.41
CA SER A 47 37.61 22.92 29.40
C SER A 47 37.37 23.22 30.89
N ASP A 48 37.07 22.17 31.67
CA ASP A 48 38.07 21.60 32.57
C ASP A 48 37.67 20.16 33.00
N VAL A 49 38.42 19.14 32.56
CA VAL A 49 38.96 18.00 33.33
C VAL A 49 39.90 17.22 32.41
N ALA A 50 41.11 17.01 32.91
CA ALA A 50 42.26 16.44 32.24
C ALA A 50 42.11 14.98 31.77
N ALA A 51 42.56 14.77 30.53
CA ALA A 51 43.36 13.66 30.01
C ALA A 51 43.15 12.23 30.54
N ALA A 52 42.64 11.36 29.67
CA ALA A 52 43.27 10.07 29.40
C ALA A 52 43.05 9.68 27.93
N SER A 53 44.15 9.51 27.21
CA SER A 53 44.25 9.14 25.80
C SER A 53 43.71 7.72 25.54
N GLY A 54 42.87 7.58 24.52
CA GLY A 54 42.52 6.31 23.89
C GLY A 54 42.20 6.54 22.41
N PRO A 55 42.57 5.63 21.49
CA PRO A 55 42.50 5.84 20.05
C PRO A 55 41.05 5.82 19.54
N VAL A 56 40.82 6.45 18.39
CA VAL A 56 39.56 6.41 17.63
C VAL A 56 39.10 4.96 17.46
N VAL A 57 37.96 4.58 18.04
CA VAL A 57 37.35 3.25 17.82
C VAL A 57 36.12 3.40 16.95
N HIS A 58 36.18 2.68 15.82
CA HIS A 58 35.16 2.55 14.81
C HIS A 58 33.75 2.21 15.34
N THR A 59 32.75 2.92 14.81
CA THR A 59 31.53 2.34 14.22
C THR A 59 30.70 1.39 15.10
N MET A 60 30.13 1.89 16.19
CA MET A 60 28.88 1.37 16.74
C MET A 60 28.04 2.56 17.20
N LEU A 61 26.84 2.76 16.64
CA LEU A 61 25.87 3.72 17.21
C LEU A 61 25.79 3.48 18.73
N GLY A 62 25.87 4.54 19.53
CA GLY A 62 25.62 4.45 20.97
C GLY A 62 24.19 4.00 21.25
N THR A 63 23.93 3.45 22.45
CA THR A 63 22.55 3.07 22.84
C THR A 63 21.59 4.26 22.74
N ASP A 64 22.01 5.44 23.18
CA ASP A 64 21.22 6.67 23.07
C ASP A 64 20.90 7.05 21.62
N GLU A 65 21.84 6.85 20.72
CA GLU A 65 21.66 7.09 19.29
C GLU A 65 20.69 6.06 18.67
N LEU A 66 20.79 4.78 19.06
CA LEU A 66 19.84 3.75 18.65
C LEU A 66 18.42 4.06 19.12
N LEU A 67 18.25 4.46 20.38
CA LEU A 67 16.96 4.87 20.93
C LEU A 67 16.40 6.09 20.20
N GLN A 68 17.25 7.05 19.81
CA GLN A 68 16.82 8.21 19.05
C GLN A 68 16.33 7.81 17.65
N ARG A 69 17.12 7.01 16.93
CA ARG A 69 16.72 6.51 15.60
C ARG A 69 15.46 5.66 15.66
N ALA A 70 15.26 4.90 16.73
CA ALA A 70 14.04 4.10 16.94
C ALA A 70 12.81 5.01 17.07
N ARG A 71 12.91 6.10 17.85
CA ARG A 71 11.85 7.13 17.97
C ARG A 71 11.57 7.83 16.64
N ASP A 72 12.61 8.15 15.88
CA ASP A 72 12.47 8.75 14.55
C ASP A 72 11.77 7.78 13.59
N ALA A 73 12.11 6.49 13.63
CA ALA A 73 11.44 5.45 12.86
C ALA A 73 9.96 5.30 13.23
N MET A 74 9.61 5.35 14.53
CA MET A 74 8.21 5.34 14.97
C MET A 74 7.43 6.55 14.48
N THR A 75 8.03 7.74 14.59
CA THR A 75 7.41 9.00 14.12
C THR A 75 7.17 8.95 12.61
N ALA A 76 8.08 8.32 11.87
CA ALA A 76 7.94 8.05 10.45
C ALA A 76 7.00 6.86 10.13
N GLN A 77 6.31 6.29 11.12
CA GLN A 77 5.42 5.12 11.00
C GLN A 77 6.09 3.84 10.46
N ARG A 78 7.41 3.75 10.57
CA ARG A 78 8.21 2.58 10.15
C ARG A 78 8.31 1.60 11.31
N LEU A 79 7.20 0.91 11.61
CA LEU A 79 7.09 0.04 12.79
C LEU A 79 7.83 -1.29 12.59
N LEU A 80 7.45 -2.04 11.55
CA LEU A 80 8.02 -3.36 11.22
C LEU A 80 8.74 -3.37 9.86
N ALA A 81 8.36 -2.46 8.96
CA ALA A 81 8.92 -2.30 7.63
C ALA A 81 9.44 -0.87 7.42
N PRO A 82 10.45 -0.66 6.55
CA PRO A 82 11.22 -1.69 5.82
C PRO A 82 12.21 -2.43 6.73
N ALA A 83 12.67 -3.61 6.28
CA ALA A 83 13.71 -4.38 6.97
C ALA A 83 15.01 -3.55 7.14
N GLY A 84 15.69 -3.71 8.29
CA GLY A 84 16.94 -3.01 8.59
C GLY A 84 16.81 -1.55 9.04
N ASN A 85 15.62 -0.94 8.93
CA ASN A 85 15.40 0.46 9.30
C ASN A 85 13.97 0.71 9.79
N ASN A 86 13.58 -0.06 10.81
CA ASN A 86 12.29 0.05 11.48
C ASN A 86 12.48 0.16 13.00
N ALA A 87 11.44 0.65 13.67
CA ALA A 87 11.47 0.90 15.10
C ALA A 87 11.70 -0.37 15.92
N PHE A 88 11.06 -1.49 15.56
CA PHE A 88 11.19 -2.76 16.29
C PHE A 88 12.62 -3.29 16.25
N GLU A 89 13.25 -3.34 15.09
CA GLU A 89 14.64 -3.81 14.97
C GLU A 89 15.62 -2.94 15.76
N LEU A 90 15.41 -1.62 15.79
CA LEU A 90 16.27 -0.70 16.55
C LEU A 90 16.08 -0.87 18.06
N TYR A 91 14.85 -1.02 18.54
CA TYR A 91 14.60 -1.30 19.96
C TYR A 91 15.09 -2.69 20.38
N LEU A 92 14.91 -3.70 19.54
CA LEU A 92 15.46 -5.04 19.78
C LEU A 92 16.99 -5.01 19.80
N ALA A 93 17.64 -4.20 18.96
CA ALA A 93 19.08 -4.01 19.01
C ALA A 93 19.55 -3.34 20.31
N VAL A 94 18.78 -2.41 20.86
CA VAL A 94 19.02 -1.85 22.19
C VAL A 94 18.91 -2.94 23.25
N LEU A 95 17.86 -3.76 23.24
CA LEU A 95 17.67 -4.85 24.21
C LEU A 95 18.72 -5.96 24.10
N GLN A 96 19.27 -6.19 22.91
CA GLN A 96 20.37 -7.15 22.73
C GLN A 96 21.64 -6.69 23.45
N ARG A 97 21.85 -5.38 23.57
CA ARG A 97 22.99 -4.79 24.30
C ARG A 97 22.68 -4.61 25.78
N GLU A 98 21.49 -4.11 26.08
CA GLU A 98 21.03 -3.79 27.42
C GLU A 98 19.67 -4.47 27.68
N PRO A 99 19.66 -5.76 28.08
CA PRO A 99 18.41 -6.51 28.27
C PRO A 99 17.44 -5.89 29.29
N GLY A 100 17.95 -5.08 30.22
CA GLY A 100 17.16 -4.36 31.24
C GLY A 100 16.76 -2.93 30.87
N ASN A 101 16.95 -2.49 29.61
CA ASN A 101 16.62 -1.13 29.20
C ASN A 101 15.10 -0.93 29.17
N ARG A 102 14.56 -0.29 30.22
CA ARG A 102 13.11 -0.08 30.37
C ARG A 102 12.51 0.75 29.24
N VAL A 103 13.24 1.73 28.71
CA VAL A 103 12.75 2.59 27.63
C VAL A 103 12.43 1.77 26.38
N ALA A 104 13.31 0.85 26.00
CA ALA A 104 13.09 -0.03 24.85
C ALA A 104 11.98 -1.07 25.11
N GLN A 105 11.93 -1.65 26.32
CA GLN A 105 10.88 -2.61 26.69
C GLN A 105 9.49 -1.97 26.68
N ASP A 106 9.35 -0.79 27.28
CA ASP A 106 8.09 -0.06 27.33
C ASP A 106 7.65 0.37 25.93
N ALA A 107 8.56 0.90 25.12
CA ALA A 107 8.25 1.28 23.73
C ALA A 107 7.76 0.08 22.90
N LEU A 108 8.41 -1.07 22.99
CA LEU A 108 7.97 -2.28 22.28
C LEU A 108 6.58 -2.73 22.73
N ARG A 109 6.30 -2.69 24.04
CA ARG A 109 4.99 -3.05 24.61
C ARG A 109 3.88 -2.10 24.15
N GLU A 110 4.12 -0.79 24.17
CA GLU A 110 3.14 0.23 23.78
C GLU A 110 2.81 0.18 22.28
N VAL A 111 3.82 -0.11 21.45
CA VAL A 111 3.67 -0.07 19.99
C VAL A 111 3.21 -1.40 19.41
N PHE A 112 3.33 -2.50 20.17
CA PHE A 112 2.95 -3.85 19.76
C PHE A 112 1.56 -3.93 19.09
N PRO A 113 0.47 -3.36 19.65
CA PRO A 113 -0.84 -3.45 19.02
C PRO A 113 -0.88 -2.84 17.61
N PHE A 114 -0.17 -1.74 17.38
CA PHE A 114 -0.10 -1.08 16.08
C PHE A 114 0.75 -1.89 15.10
N ALA A 115 1.86 -2.44 15.58
CA ALA A 115 2.72 -3.30 14.79
C ALA A 115 2.01 -4.60 14.39
N ALA A 116 1.21 -5.20 15.28
CA ALA A 116 0.41 -6.38 14.98
C ALA A 116 -0.63 -6.11 13.88
N ASN A 117 -1.29 -4.95 13.91
CA ASN A 117 -2.19 -4.53 12.84
C ASN A 117 -1.45 -4.31 11.51
N ALA A 118 -0.23 -3.78 11.53
CA ALA A 118 0.60 -3.65 10.33
C ALA A 118 0.95 -5.02 9.74
N ALA A 119 1.36 -5.98 10.58
CA ALA A 119 1.60 -7.35 10.15
C ALA A 119 0.34 -8.01 9.58
N GLU A 120 -0.81 -7.75 10.18
CA GLU A 120 -2.10 -8.22 9.66
C GLU A 120 -2.40 -7.68 8.26
N GLN A 121 -2.12 -6.39 8.01
CA GLN A 121 -2.29 -5.79 6.68
C GLN A 121 -1.35 -6.43 5.65
N THR A 122 -0.11 -6.76 6.02
CA THR A 122 0.83 -7.46 5.15
C THR A 122 0.32 -8.86 4.80
N ILE A 123 -0.26 -9.57 5.77
CA ILE A 123 -0.96 -10.84 5.51
C ILE A 123 -2.10 -10.58 4.52
N ASP A 124 -2.99 -9.63 4.76
CA ASP A 124 -4.12 -9.36 3.85
C ASP A 124 -3.69 -8.95 2.44
N ALA A 125 -2.53 -8.31 2.30
CA ALA A 125 -1.94 -7.96 1.01
C ALA A 125 -1.42 -9.18 0.22
N GLY A 126 -1.28 -10.35 0.85
CA GLY A 126 -0.75 -11.55 0.20
C GLY A 126 0.76 -11.68 0.20
N ASP A 127 1.48 -10.75 0.85
CA ASP A 127 2.92 -10.84 1.00
C ASP A 127 3.28 -11.75 2.17
N ALA A 128 3.14 -13.06 1.93
CA ALA A 128 3.36 -14.08 2.94
C ALA A 128 4.83 -14.15 3.42
N THR A 129 5.79 -13.62 2.66
CA THR A 129 7.21 -13.62 3.03
C THR A 129 7.48 -12.49 4.01
N GLU A 130 7.03 -11.28 3.68
CA GLU A 130 7.19 -10.12 4.54
C GLU A 130 6.39 -10.28 5.84
N ALA A 131 5.15 -10.75 5.76
CA ALA A 131 4.32 -11.04 6.93
C ALA A 131 4.99 -12.00 7.92
N GLN A 132 5.71 -13.02 7.42
CA GLN A 132 6.45 -13.94 8.29
C GLN A 132 7.57 -13.23 9.02
N ARG A 133 8.37 -12.42 8.33
CA ARG A 133 9.46 -11.62 8.93
C ARG A 133 8.92 -10.70 10.02
N GLU A 134 7.79 -10.07 9.76
CA GLU A 134 7.11 -9.17 10.70
C GLU A 134 6.63 -9.90 11.95
N ILE A 135 6.00 -11.07 11.80
CA ILE A 135 5.62 -11.94 12.92
C ILE A 135 6.86 -12.38 13.72
N ASP A 136 7.98 -12.70 13.07
CA ASP A 136 9.21 -13.10 13.74
C ASP A 136 9.84 -11.94 14.54
N LEU A 137 9.68 -10.69 14.08
CA LEU A 137 10.05 -9.49 14.85
C LEU A 137 9.18 -9.32 16.09
N LEU A 138 7.86 -9.43 15.93
CA LEU A 138 6.92 -9.35 17.04
C LEU A 138 7.16 -10.47 18.07
N THR A 139 7.47 -11.68 17.60
CA THR A 139 7.81 -12.83 18.45
C THR A 139 9.05 -12.59 19.28
N ARG A 140 10.07 -11.90 18.73
CA ARG A 140 11.27 -11.53 19.50
C ARG A 140 11.00 -10.44 20.54
N ALA A 141 10.02 -9.56 20.29
CA ALA A 141 9.64 -8.51 21.22
C ALA A 141 8.82 -9.06 22.39
N ASP A 142 7.82 -9.90 22.11
CA ASP A 142 6.99 -10.55 23.13
C ASP A 142 6.52 -11.94 22.66
N PRO A 143 7.24 -13.01 23.02
CA PRO A 143 6.90 -14.37 22.62
C PRO A 143 5.57 -14.88 23.20
N HIS A 144 5.06 -14.27 24.27
CA HIS A 144 3.90 -14.76 25.01
C HIS A 144 2.60 -14.05 24.60
N ASN A 145 2.66 -13.18 23.58
CA ASN A 145 1.50 -12.44 23.12
C ASN A 145 0.54 -13.31 22.30
N TYR A 146 -0.72 -13.41 22.74
CA TYR A 146 -1.77 -14.16 22.05
C TYR A 146 -2.00 -13.72 20.60
N THR A 147 -1.77 -12.44 20.28
CA THR A 147 -1.95 -11.90 18.93
C THR A 147 -1.06 -12.61 17.90
N LEU A 148 0.10 -13.12 18.32
CA LEU A 148 0.99 -13.89 17.45
C LEU A 148 0.34 -15.19 16.97
N THR A 149 -0.40 -15.87 17.85
CA THR A 149 -1.15 -17.10 17.50
C THR A 149 -2.20 -16.80 16.43
N LEU A 150 -2.89 -15.66 16.54
CA LEU A 150 -3.88 -15.24 15.55
C LEU A 150 -3.22 -14.93 14.20
N LEU A 151 -2.14 -14.13 14.21
CA LEU A 151 -1.40 -13.76 12.99
C LEU A 151 -0.82 -14.99 12.29
N GLN A 152 -0.23 -15.92 13.04
CA GLN A 152 0.30 -17.18 12.50
C GLN A 152 -0.81 -18.03 11.88
N SER A 153 -1.95 -18.15 12.55
CA SER A 153 -3.11 -18.89 12.03
C SER A 153 -3.63 -18.27 10.73
N LYS A 154 -3.71 -16.93 10.67
CA LYS A 154 -4.13 -16.19 9.47
C LYS A 154 -3.17 -16.41 8.30
N LEU A 155 -1.85 -16.29 8.54
CA LEU A 155 -0.82 -16.51 7.54
C LEU A 155 -0.81 -17.96 7.01
N GLN A 156 -1.01 -18.94 7.89
CA GLN A 156 -1.10 -20.36 7.50
C GLN A 156 -2.32 -20.62 6.61
N ALA A 157 -3.49 -20.08 6.99
CA ALA A 157 -4.71 -20.21 6.19
C ALA A 157 -4.52 -19.63 4.78
N GLN A 158 -3.91 -18.44 4.68
CA GLN A 158 -3.62 -17.81 3.40
C GLN A 158 -2.67 -18.65 2.52
N ARG A 159 -1.56 -19.14 3.09
CA ARG A 159 -0.61 -19.99 2.37
C ARG A 159 -1.26 -21.29 1.90
N ALA A 160 -2.13 -21.88 2.70
CA ALA A 160 -2.86 -23.09 2.32
C ALA A 160 -3.78 -22.84 1.11
N THR A 161 -4.47 -21.70 1.06
CA THR A 161 -5.31 -21.34 -0.09
C THR A 161 -4.48 -21.20 -1.37
N VAL A 162 -3.35 -20.50 -1.32
CA VAL A 162 -2.46 -20.33 -2.48
C VAL A 162 -1.89 -21.67 -2.94
N ALA A 163 -1.47 -22.53 -1.99
CA ALA A 163 -0.97 -23.86 -2.30
C ALA A 163 -2.03 -24.76 -2.97
N GLN A 164 -3.28 -24.70 -2.50
CA GLN A 164 -4.39 -25.44 -3.12
C GLN A 164 -4.65 -24.98 -4.56
N GLN A 165 -4.67 -23.67 -4.81
CA GLN A 165 -4.84 -23.12 -6.15
C GLN A 165 -3.71 -23.54 -7.09
N ALA A 166 -2.46 -23.49 -6.62
CA ALA A 166 -1.30 -23.93 -7.39
C ALA A 166 -1.37 -25.43 -7.74
N GLN A 167 -1.77 -26.28 -6.79
CA GLN A 167 -1.94 -27.71 -7.04
C GLN A 167 -3.04 -28.00 -8.08
N GLN A 168 -4.16 -27.29 -8.02
CA GLN A 168 -5.24 -27.44 -9.00
C GLN A 168 -4.78 -27.00 -10.41
N ALA A 169 -4.05 -25.88 -10.50
CA ALA A 169 -3.48 -25.42 -11.77
C ALA A 169 -2.50 -26.45 -12.36
N GLN A 170 -1.65 -27.04 -11.52
CA GLN A 170 -0.71 -28.10 -11.94
C GLN A 170 -1.44 -29.35 -12.45
N GLN A 171 -2.51 -29.78 -11.77
CA GLN A 171 -3.31 -30.94 -12.21
C GLN A 171 -4.00 -30.67 -13.55
N GLN A 172 -4.53 -29.46 -13.75
CA GLN A 172 -5.11 -29.06 -15.03
C GLN A 172 -4.05 -29.00 -16.15
N ALA A 173 -2.86 -28.48 -15.85
CA ALA A 173 -1.74 -28.47 -16.78
C ALA A 173 -1.33 -29.90 -17.18
N ASN A 174 -1.20 -30.81 -16.21
CA ASN A 174 -0.88 -32.22 -16.46
C ASN A 174 -1.96 -32.94 -17.28
N ARG A 175 -3.25 -32.62 -17.07
CA ARG A 175 -4.36 -33.16 -17.89
C ARG A 175 -4.37 -32.61 -19.31
N ARG A 176 -3.90 -31.38 -19.52
CA ARG A 176 -3.83 -30.74 -20.85
C ARG A 176 -2.56 -31.09 -21.63
N ALA A 177 -1.54 -31.64 -20.98
CA ALA A 177 -0.34 -32.10 -21.65
C ALA A 177 -0.69 -33.27 -22.60
N PRO A 178 -0.49 -33.12 -23.93
CA PRO A 178 -0.69 -34.23 -24.86
C PRO A 178 0.29 -35.37 -24.52
N THR A 179 -0.18 -36.61 -24.66
CA THR A 179 0.64 -37.81 -24.47
C THR A 179 1.97 -37.68 -25.22
N PRO A 180 3.11 -38.10 -24.63
CA PRO A 180 4.39 -38.09 -25.33
C PRO A 180 4.23 -38.78 -26.70
N PRO A 181 4.82 -38.26 -27.79
CA PRO A 181 4.87 -39.00 -29.03
C PRO A 181 5.52 -40.34 -28.73
N THR A 182 4.81 -41.43 -29.05
CA THR A 182 5.30 -42.80 -29.00
C THR A 182 6.74 -42.82 -29.52
N PRO A 183 7.73 -43.38 -28.79
CA PRO A 183 9.08 -43.49 -29.31
C PRO A 183 8.97 -44.29 -30.61
N SER A 184 9.20 -43.60 -31.73
CA SER A 184 9.29 -44.25 -33.03
C SER A 184 10.41 -45.25 -32.91
N ARG A 185 10.03 -46.53 -32.99
CA ARG A 185 10.94 -47.68 -32.96
C ARG A 185 12.00 -47.46 -34.03
N THR A 186 13.18 -47.00 -33.62
CA THR A 186 14.37 -46.99 -34.48
C THR A 186 14.58 -48.40 -34.98
N VAL A 187 14.35 -48.61 -36.28
CA VAL A 187 14.76 -49.83 -36.96
C VAL A 187 16.28 -49.86 -36.88
N ALA A 188 16.82 -50.89 -36.24
CA ALA A 188 18.26 -51.08 -36.08
C ALA A 188 18.96 -51.19 -37.45
N PRO A 189 20.05 -50.44 -37.71
CA PRO A 189 21.03 -50.85 -38.71
C PRO A 189 22.00 -51.83 -38.05
N VAL A 190 22.11 -53.01 -38.66
CA VAL A 190 23.13 -54.02 -38.37
C VAL A 190 24.51 -53.49 -38.77
N ALA A 191 25.44 -53.60 -37.82
CA ALA A 191 26.90 -53.78 -37.93
C ALA A 191 27.72 -53.00 -38.99
N ALA A 192 28.68 -52.20 -38.51
CA ALA A 192 30.12 -52.39 -38.79
C ALA A 192 30.99 -51.39 -37.97
N LEU A 193 32.07 -51.89 -37.39
CA LEU A 193 33.16 -51.18 -36.71
C LEU A 193 34.51 -51.69 -37.31
N PRO A 194 35.67 -51.03 -37.10
CA PRO A 194 36.48 -50.28 -38.10
C PRO A 194 37.81 -50.99 -38.50
N PRO A 195 38.77 -50.35 -39.22
CA PRO A 195 39.82 -49.59 -38.52
C PRO A 195 40.53 -48.42 -39.28
N ALA A 196 41.28 -47.63 -38.48
CA ALA A 196 42.60 -47.04 -38.74
C ALA A 196 42.77 -45.56 -39.19
N ALA A 197 43.38 -44.81 -38.25
CA ALA A 197 44.55 -43.92 -38.37
C ALA A 197 44.39 -42.42 -38.70
N ALA A 198 45.01 -41.60 -37.83
CA ALA A 198 45.07 -40.13 -37.74
C ALA A 198 46.11 -39.49 -38.72
N PRO A 199 46.33 -38.15 -38.81
CA PRO A 199 46.85 -37.31 -37.71
C PRO A 199 46.34 -35.83 -37.64
N VAL A 200 46.83 -35.15 -36.60
CA VAL A 200 46.46 -33.86 -35.98
C VAL A 200 47.20 -32.67 -36.62
N ILE A 201 46.55 -31.49 -36.75
CA ILE A 201 47.21 -30.15 -36.81
C ILE A 201 46.33 -29.09 -36.06
N PRO A 202 46.91 -28.16 -35.26
CA PRO A 202 46.19 -27.17 -34.43
C PRO A 202 46.20 -25.73 -35.05
N PRO A 203 45.96 -24.59 -34.33
CA PRO A 203 44.84 -23.68 -34.57
C PRO A 203 45.22 -22.27 -35.12
N ALA A 204 44.27 -21.54 -35.74
CA ALA A 204 44.37 -20.09 -35.96
C ALA A 204 43.00 -19.40 -36.12
N LYS A 205 42.87 -18.25 -35.46
CA LYS A 205 41.80 -17.21 -35.51
C LYS A 205 42.27 -16.06 -36.46
N PRO A 206 41.55 -14.93 -36.68
CA PRO A 206 40.18 -14.61 -37.13
C PRO A 206 40.14 -14.00 -38.56
N ALA A 207 38.96 -13.70 -39.11
CA ALA A 207 38.55 -12.36 -39.63
C ALA A 207 37.48 -12.37 -40.75
N ASN A 208 36.47 -11.53 -40.56
CA ASN A 208 35.72 -10.69 -41.52
C ASN A 208 34.91 -11.30 -42.71
N ALA A 209 33.57 -11.26 -42.56
CA ALA A 209 32.56 -10.40 -43.25
C ALA A 209 32.55 -10.27 -44.81
N PRO A 210 31.49 -9.72 -45.46
CA PRO A 210 30.03 -9.72 -45.21
C PRO A 210 29.18 -9.92 -46.52
N ALA A 211 27.86 -10.11 -46.39
CA ALA A 211 26.80 -9.54 -47.26
C ALA A 211 25.42 -10.07 -46.79
N SER A 212 24.59 -9.24 -46.15
CA SER A 212 23.54 -8.37 -46.73
C SER A 212 22.22 -9.15 -46.91
N SER A 213 21.10 -8.75 -46.28
CA SER A 213 20.46 -7.46 -46.52
C SER A 213 19.64 -6.93 -45.35
N ALA A 214 19.83 -5.63 -45.07
CA ALA A 214 19.00 -4.78 -44.22
C ALA A 214 18.38 -3.67 -45.08
N GLN A 215 17.08 -3.38 -44.88
CA GLN A 215 16.41 -2.08 -45.08
C GLN A 215 15.20 -2.12 -44.12
N THR A 216 15.07 -1.37 -43.02
CA THR A 216 15.20 0.06 -42.70
C THR A 216 14.00 0.91 -43.12
N MET A 217 13.18 1.27 -42.11
CA MET A 217 12.38 2.48 -41.85
C MET A 217 11.50 3.11 -42.95
N ALA A 218 10.23 3.36 -42.59
CA ALA A 218 9.62 4.71 -42.53
C ALA A 218 8.13 4.57 -42.15
N SER A 219 7.69 5.21 -41.05
CA SER A 219 6.72 6.33 -41.05
C SER A 219 5.60 6.26 -42.06
N LEU A 220 4.34 6.38 -41.60
CA LEU A 220 3.39 7.43 -42.03
C LEU A 220 1.97 7.16 -41.45
N HIS A 221 1.38 8.24 -40.93
CA HIS A 221 -0.05 8.59 -40.96
C HIS A 221 -1.06 7.84 -40.08
N VAL A 222 -1.46 8.53 -39.02
CA VAL A 222 -2.83 8.50 -38.47
C VAL A 222 -3.69 9.48 -39.29
N PRO A 223 -4.70 9.05 -40.07
CA PRO A 223 -5.69 9.97 -40.58
C PRO A 223 -6.66 10.34 -39.46
N SER A 224 -6.73 11.64 -39.14
CA SER A 224 -7.86 12.25 -38.42
C SER A 224 -8.99 12.49 -39.42
N THR A 225 -10.25 12.26 -39.03
CA THR A 225 -11.50 12.91 -39.54
C THR A 225 -12.73 12.20 -38.90
N PRO A 226 -13.94 12.80 -38.88
CA PRO A 226 -14.43 13.61 -37.76
C PRO A 226 -15.74 13.05 -37.17
N VAL A 227 -16.21 13.72 -36.11
CA VAL A 227 -17.52 13.54 -35.47
C VAL A 227 -18.67 13.62 -36.48
N GLU A 228 -19.58 12.64 -36.47
CA GLU A 228 -20.96 12.78 -36.96
C GLU A 228 -21.92 12.09 -35.97
N ALA A 229 -23.09 12.69 -35.79
CA ALA A 229 -23.96 12.60 -34.63
C ALA A 229 -24.91 11.38 -34.57
N ALA A 230 -25.48 11.23 -33.37
CA ALA A 230 -26.45 10.27 -32.85
C ALA A 230 -27.64 9.86 -33.77
N PRO A 231 -28.39 8.81 -33.38
CA PRO A 231 -29.53 9.09 -32.51
C PRO A 231 -29.63 8.19 -31.27
N ALA A 232 -30.39 8.70 -30.31
CA ALA A 232 -30.70 8.15 -29.00
C ALA A 232 -31.38 6.77 -29.04
N SER A 233 -31.03 5.89 -28.09
CA SER A 233 -31.97 5.31 -27.12
C SER A 233 -31.33 4.17 -26.30
N ALA A 234 -31.84 4.04 -25.07
CA ALA A 234 -31.73 2.91 -24.15
C ALA A 234 -30.41 2.72 -23.38
N VAL A 235 -30.36 3.42 -22.25
CA VAL A 235 -29.77 2.98 -20.98
C VAL A 235 -29.87 1.45 -20.82
N HIS A 236 -28.74 0.76 -20.80
CA HIS A 236 -28.60 -0.50 -20.08
C HIS A 236 -27.27 -0.45 -19.33
N ALA A 237 -27.35 -0.06 -18.05
CA ALA A 237 -26.27 -0.31 -17.11
C ALA A 237 -26.05 -1.83 -17.05
N ARG A 238 -24.93 -2.30 -17.61
CA ARG A 238 -24.48 -3.68 -17.41
C ARG A 238 -24.08 -3.80 -15.95
N VAL A 239 -24.95 -4.41 -15.16
CA VAL A 239 -24.72 -4.79 -13.76
C VAL A 239 -23.52 -5.73 -13.74
N PRO A 240 -22.43 -5.44 -13.00
CA PRO A 240 -21.46 -6.47 -12.67
C PRO A 240 -22.11 -7.44 -11.67
N VAL A 241 -22.22 -8.70 -12.08
CA VAL A 241 -22.62 -9.83 -11.23
C VAL A 241 -21.59 -9.95 -10.10
N MET A 242 -22.01 -9.65 -8.87
CA MET A 242 -21.25 -9.98 -7.66
C MET A 242 -21.53 -11.43 -7.30
N ALA A 243 -20.48 -12.21 -7.15
CA ALA A 243 -20.53 -13.56 -6.58
C ALA A 243 -20.96 -13.48 -5.10
N PRO A 244 -21.76 -14.44 -4.60
CA PRO A 244 -22.18 -14.46 -3.21
C PRO A 244 -20.98 -14.76 -2.29
N THR A 245 -20.79 -13.88 -1.30
CA THR A 245 -19.90 -14.13 -0.15
C THR A 245 -20.46 -15.27 0.69
N MET A 246 -19.54 -16.08 1.21
CA MET A 246 -19.73 -17.37 1.87
C MET A 246 -20.92 -17.41 2.84
N ALA A 247 -21.82 -18.36 2.60
CA ALA A 247 -22.81 -18.81 3.56
C ALA A 247 -22.12 -19.67 4.62
N ASP A 248 -22.16 -19.23 5.88
CA ASP A 248 -21.85 -20.10 7.01
C ASP A 248 -22.87 -21.24 7.07
N ALA A 249 -22.35 -22.46 7.19
CA ALA A 249 -23.13 -23.68 7.27
C ALA A 249 -23.80 -23.81 8.64
N THR A 250 -24.91 -23.12 8.87
CA THR A 250 -25.82 -23.38 9.99
C THR A 250 -27.23 -22.92 9.63
N GLY A 251 -27.98 -23.73 8.86
CA GLY A 251 -29.47 -23.69 8.77
C GLY A 251 -30.17 -22.35 8.48
N GLY A 252 -29.44 -21.29 8.17
CA GLY A 252 -29.93 -19.93 8.11
C GLY A 252 -29.68 -19.28 6.75
N SER A 253 -30.56 -18.36 6.37
CA SER A 253 -30.44 -17.58 5.13
C SER A 253 -29.73 -16.27 5.44
N ALA A 254 -28.74 -15.89 4.61
CA ALA A 254 -28.07 -14.61 4.74
C ALA A 254 -28.97 -13.46 4.26
N PRO A 255 -28.81 -12.23 4.79
CA PRO A 255 -29.55 -11.08 4.30
C PRO A 255 -29.35 -10.85 2.80
N VAL A 256 -30.43 -10.54 2.08
CA VAL A 256 -30.40 -10.29 0.63
C VAL A 256 -30.73 -8.83 0.35
N LEU A 257 -29.92 -8.14 -0.45
CA LEU A 257 -30.18 -6.74 -0.80
C LEU A 257 -31.44 -6.62 -1.68
N THR A 258 -32.47 -5.95 -1.17
CA THR A 258 -33.76 -5.78 -1.85
C THR A 258 -33.83 -4.44 -2.56
N HIS A 259 -33.33 -3.36 -1.93
CA HIS A 259 -33.33 -2.03 -2.49
C HIS A 259 -31.98 -1.35 -2.31
N ARG A 260 -31.40 -0.89 -3.42
CA ARG A 260 -30.09 -0.24 -3.47
C ARG A 260 -30.22 1.21 -3.90
N VAL A 261 -29.65 2.09 -3.11
CA VAL A 261 -29.45 3.51 -3.46
C VAL A 261 -28.00 3.70 -3.89
N ALA A 262 -27.78 4.18 -5.11
CA ALA A 262 -26.43 4.47 -5.57
C ALA A 262 -25.81 5.64 -4.78
N PRO A 263 -24.54 5.56 -4.37
CA PRO A 263 -23.88 6.67 -3.69
C PRO A 263 -23.68 7.84 -4.63
N ALA A 264 -23.92 9.05 -4.12
CA ALA A 264 -23.66 10.28 -4.85
C ALA A 264 -22.14 10.48 -4.99
N TYR A 265 -21.66 10.71 -6.20
CA TYR A 265 -20.23 10.95 -6.43
C TYR A 265 -19.81 12.30 -5.83
N PRO A 266 -18.76 12.35 -4.98
CA PRO A 266 -18.28 13.62 -4.42
C PRO A 266 -17.89 14.61 -5.54
N PRO A 267 -18.35 15.88 -5.51
CA PRO A 267 -18.10 16.84 -6.58
C PRO A 267 -16.61 17.07 -6.87
N ASP A 268 -15.78 17.12 -5.82
CA ASP A 268 -14.34 17.30 -5.95
C ASP A 268 -13.65 16.10 -6.60
N ALA A 269 -14.05 14.88 -6.23
CA ALA A 269 -13.55 13.66 -6.84
C ALA A 269 -13.98 13.55 -8.30
N LYS A 270 -15.22 13.96 -8.63
CA LYS A 270 -15.73 14.00 -10.00
C LYS A 270 -14.94 14.98 -10.88
N ARG A 271 -14.69 16.20 -10.39
CA ARG A 271 -13.92 17.23 -11.11
C ARG A 271 -12.48 16.80 -11.39
N THR A 272 -11.88 16.09 -10.45
CA THR A 272 -10.49 15.60 -10.56
C THR A 272 -10.38 14.20 -11.17
N ARG A 273 -11.51 13.61 -11.60
CA ARG A 273 -11.62 12.25 -12.13
C ARG A 273 -10.99 11.17 -11.24
N ARG A 274 -11.00 11.37 -9.93
CA ARG A 274 -10.51 10.40 -8.94
C ARG A 274 -11.52 9.28 -8.82
N GLN A 275 -11.05 8.04 -8.86
CA GLN A 275 -11.83 6.81 -8.67
C GLN A 275 -11.34 6.10 -7.41
N GLY A 276 -12.08 5.11 -6.94
CA GLY A 276 -11.73 4.41 -5.72
C GLY A 276 -12.78 3.42 -5.25
N TRP A 277 -12.62 2.95 -4.03
CA TRP A 277 -13.57 2.05 -3.38
C TRP A 277 -13.63 2.31 -1.87
N VAL A 278 -14.75 1.89 -1.26
CA VAL A 278 -14.99 1.95 0.18
C VAL A 278 -15.57 0.62 0.63
N ASP A 279 -14.95 0.00 1.62
CA ASP A 279 -15.50 -1.15 2.34
C ASP A 279 -16.30 -0.67 3.54
N VAL A 280 -17.59 -0.99 3.56
CA VAL A 280 -18.51 -0.62 4.63
C VAL A 280 -19.00 -1.89 5.31
N THR A 281 -19.00 -1.88 6.64
CA THR A 281 -19.60 -2.91 7.49
C THR A 281 -20.82 -2.34 8.19
N PHE A 282 -21.93 -3.07 8.17
CA PHE A 282 -23.19 -2.63 8.76
C PHE A 282 -24.03 -3.80 9.27
N MET A 283 -25.03 -3.51 10.09
CA MET A 283 -25.94 -4.50 10.67
C MET A 283 -27.31 -4.40 10.02
N VAL A 284 -27.75 -5.49 9.40
CA VAL A 284 -29.11 -5.65 8.87
C VAL A 284 -30.01 -6.11 10.00
N GLN A 285 -31.05 -5.35 10.30
CA GLN A 285 -32.03 -5.67 11.33
C GLN A 285 -33.09 -6.67 10.83
N PRO A 286 -33.87 -7.30 11.73
CA PRO A 286 -34.98 -8.19 11.37
C PRO A 286 -36.06 -7.55 10.49
N ASP A 287 -36.18 -6.22 10.50
CA ASP A 287 -37.09 -5.44 9.65
C ASP A 287 -36.49 -5.10 8.27
N GLY A 288 -35.24 -5.50 8.01
CA GLY A 288 -34.53 -5.23 6.77
C GLY A 288 -33.84 -3.87 6.71
N SER A 289 -33.91 -3.06 7.77
CA SER A 289 -33.22 -1.78 7.86
C SER A 289 -31.73 -1.96 8.13
N VAL A 290 -30.93 -0.98 7.69
CA VAL A 290 -29.49 -0.96 7.92
C VAL A 290 -29.17 -0.04 9.10
N THR A 291 -28.42 -0.56 10.06
CA THR A 291 -27.98 0.15 11.27
C THR A 291 -26.47 -0.02 11.49
N SER A 292 -25.87 0.83 12.32
CA SER A 292 -24.46 0.72 12.71
C SER A 292 -23.46 0.64 11.54
N ALA A 293 -23.71 1.39 10.47
CA ALA A 293 -22.82 1.42 9.31
C ALA A 293 -21.51 2.15 9.62
N SER A 294 -20.37 1.50 9.37
CA SER A 294 -19.03 2.04 9.56
C SER A 294 -18.12 1.67 8.39
N VAL A 295 -17.17 2.56 8.06
CA VAL A 295 -16.14 2.28 7.05
C VAL A 295 -15.05 1.44 7.70
N THR A 296 -14.75 0.29 7.12
CA THR A 296 -13.66 -0.58 7.56
C THR A 296 -12.37 -0.26 6.82
N ASP A 297 -12.47 0.03 5.51
CA ASP A 297 -11.32 0.42 4.70
C ASP A 297 -11.76 1.24 3.49
N ALA A 298 -10.85 2.01 2.90
CA ALA A 298 -11.12 2.83 1.72
C ALA A 298 -9.83 3.21 1.01
N ASP A 299 -9.92 3.31 -0.33
CA ASP A 299 -8.87 3.89 -1.15
C ASP A 299 -9.48 4.76 -2.26
N PRO A 300 -9.12 6.05 -2.34
CA PRO A 300 -8.38 6.86 -1.37
C PRO A 300 -9.17 7.12 -0.07
N LYS A 301 -8.48 7.09 1.07
CA LYS A 301 -9.07 7.32 2.40
C LYS A 301 -9.77 8.68 2.50
N TYR A 302 -10.92 8.70 3.17
CA TYR A 302 -11.72 9.90 3.49
C TYR A 302 -12.33 10.64 2.30
N VAL A 303 -12.12 10.18 1.06
CA VAL A 303 -12.65 10.84 -0.14
C VAL A 303 -14.09 10.41 -0.41
N PHE A 304 -14.39 9.12 -0.24
CA PHE A 304 -15.65 8.50 -0.65
C PHE A 304 -16.51 8.03 0.53
N ASP A 305 -15.95 8.03 1.73
CA ASP A 305 -16.50 7.47 2.97
C ASP A 305 -17.91 8.02 3.28
N ARG A 306 -18.06 9.35 3.28
CA ARG A 306 -19.34 10.01 3.58
C ARG A 306 -20.41 9.65 2.55
N ALA A 307 -20.04 9.62 1.27
CA ALA A 307 -20.95 9.27 0.18
C ALA A 307 -21.40 7.82 0.31
N ALA A 308 -20.47 6.90 0.58
CA ALA A 308 -20.73 5.48 0.80
C ALA A 308 -21.68 5.27 1.99
N LEU A 309 -21.37 5.82 3.16
CA LEU A 309 -22.21 5.70 4.37
C LEU A 309 -23.62 6.26 4.16
N SER A 310 -23.74 7.42 3.52
CA SER A 310 -25.05 8.02 3.23
C SER A 310 -25.91 7.15 2.32
N ALA A 311 -25.30 6.44 1.38
CA ALA A 311 -26.00 5.54 0.47
C ALA A 311 -26.44 4.26 1.18
N VAL A 312 -25.52 3.63 1.92
CA VAL A 312 -25.75 2.38 2.67
C VAL A 312 -26.85 2.56 3.70
N SER A 313 -26.92 3.71 4.38
CA SER A 313 -27.99 4.01 5.34
C SER A 313 -29.41 4.00 4.74
N ARG A 314 -29.52 4.06 3.40
CA ARG A 314 -30.78 4.05 2.66
C ARG A 314 -31.04 2.74 1.93
N TRP A 315 -30.18 1.75 2.11
CA TRP A 315 -30.38 0.42 1.54
C TRP A 315 -31.40 -0.36 2.37
N GLN A 316 -32.04 -1.32 1.72
CA GLN A 316 -32.99 -2.19 2.36
C GLN A 316 -32.68 -3.63 1.99
N PHE A 317 -32.72 -4.51 2.98
CA PHE A 317 -32.40 -5.91 2.85
C PHE A 317 -33.59 -6.77 3.27
N SER A 318 -33.69 -7.98 2.73
CA SER A 318 -34.40 -9.05 3.40
C SER A 318 -33.57 -9.47 4.62
N PRO A 319 -34.17 -9.63 5.81
CA PRO A 319 -33.43 -10.05 7.00
C PRO A 319 -32.82 -11.44 6.81
N GLY A 320 -31.74 -11.70 7.54
CA GLY A 320 -31.22 -13.06 7.65
C GLY A 320 -32.22 -13.92 8.43
N MET A 321 -32.38 -15.18 8.04
CA MET A 321 -33.29 -16.10 8.73
C MET A 321 -32.47 -17.13 9.50
N GLN A 322 -32.87 -17.41 10.74
CA GLN A 322 -32.34 -18.51 11.53
C GLN A 322 -33.53 -19.24 12.18
N ASP A 323 -33.68 -20.54 11.94
CA ASP A 323 -34.81 -21.34 12.42
C ASP A 323 -36.19 -20.74 12.08
N GLY A 324 -36.31 -20.15 10.90
CA GLY A 324 -37.53 -19.48 10.41
C GLY A 324 -37.84 -18.13 11.06
N LYS A 325 -36.95 -17.60 11.91
CA LYS A 325 -37.07 -16.29 12.55
C LYS A 325 -36.08 -15.30 11.94
N PRO A 326 -36.48 -14.03 11.70
CA PRO A 326 -35.57 -13.01 11.22
C PRO A 326 -34.60 -12.61 12.33
N VAL A 327 -33.31 -12.65 12.04
CA VAL A 327 -32.22 -12.32 12.96
C VAL A 327 -31.39 -11.16 12.41
N ALA A 328 -30.86 -10.35 13.32
CA ALA A 328 -29.91 -9.32 12.94
C ALA A 328 -28.61 -9.96 12.46
N ALA A 329 -28.08 -9.49 11.34
CA ALA A 329 -26.88 -10.03 10.74
C ALA A 329 -25.94 -8.93 10.27
N GLN A 330 -24.64 -9.12 10.51
CA GLN A 330 -23.61 -8.19 10.08
C GLN A 330 -23.19 -8.50 8.64
N VAL A 331 -23.12 -7.47 7.81
CA VAL A 331 -22.78 -7.57 6.39
C VAL A 331 -21.63 -6.60 6.10
N ARG A 332 -20.67 -7.06 5.30
CA ARG A 332 -19.59 -6.24 4.75
C ARG A 332 -19.77 -6.11 3.24
N GLN A 333 -19.74 -4.88 2.73
CA GLN A 333 -19.92 -4.59 1.32
C GLN A 333 -18.88 -3.59 0.81
N ARG A 334 -18.23 -3.94 -0.31
CA ARG A 334 -17.40 -3.01 -1.08
C ARG A 334 -18.25 -2.17 -2.03
N ILE A 335 -18.00 -0.87 -2.07
CA ILE A 335 -18.65 0.09 -2.95
C ILE A 335 -17.59 0.73 -3.82
N GLU A 336 -17.71 0.55 -5.14
CA GLU A 336 -16.79 1.13 -6.11
C GLU A 336 -17.30 2.47 -6.65
N PHE A 337 -16.40 3.43 -6.78
CA PHE A 337 -16.62 4.74 -7.38
C PHE A 337 -15.83 4.83 -8.68
N ARG A 338 -16.55 4.77 -9.80
CA ARG A 338 -16.01 4.88 -11.16
C ARG A 338 -16.76 5.96 -11.95
N LEU A 339 -16.07 6.57 -12.92
CA LEU A 339 -16.58 7.61 -13.83
C LEU A 339 -16.59 7.11 -15.26
#